data_AF-A0A4Q2Z539-F1
#
_entry.id   AF-A0A4Q2Z539-F1
#
_cell.length_a   1.000
_cell.length_b   1.000
_cell.length_c   1.000
_cell.angle_alpha   90.00
_cell.angle_beta   90.00
_cell.angle_gamma   90.00
#
_symmetry.space_group_name_H-M   'P 1'
#
loop_
_entity.id
_entity.type
_entity.pdbx_description
1 polymer ?
#
loop_
_entity_poly.entity_id
_entity_poly.type
_entity_poly.pdbx_seq_one_letter_code
_entity_poly.pdbx_strand_id
1 'polypeptide(L)'
;MSQIGIDFANQWIAENIQPTFYAPEGSRHPETKATLARFLADAKEEGISRQEIEEDMGDLSDLISAALEEATEAEVERLEDDDD
;
A
#
# COMPACT_ATOMS: atom_id res chain seq x y z
N MET A 1 12.44 -5.77 -14.94
CA MET A 1 12.60 -6.75 -13.86
C MET A 1 13.74 -6.34 -12.95
N SER A 2 13.49 -5.33 -12.14
CA SER A 2 14.31 -4.94 -11.00
C SER A 2 13.70 -5.55 -9.75
N GLN A 3 14.22 -6.70 -9.30
CA GLN A 3 13.73 -7.40 -8.11
C GLN A 3 13.74 -6.47 -6.87
N ILE A 4 14.67 -5.52 -6.84
CA ILE A 4 14.84 -4.53 -5.78
C ILE A 4 13.61 -3.64 -5.62
N GLY A 5 12.97 -3.23 -6.73
CA GLY A 5 11.77 -2.37 -6.67
C GLY A 5 10.55 -3.09 -6.10
N ILE A 6 10.39 -4.36 -6.48
CA ILE A 6 9.31 -5.23 -5.96
C ILE A 6 9.52 -5.51 -4.47
N ASP A 7 10.75 -5.88 -4.09
CA ASP A 7 11.08 -6.20 -2.70
C ASP A 7 10.89 -4.99 -1.79
N PHE A 8 11.38 -3.81 -2.21
CA PHE A 8 11.14 -2.55 -1.53
C PHE A 8 9.65 -2.29 -1.36
N ALA A 9 8.86 -2.42 -2.44
CA ALA A 9 7.45 -2.08 -2.40
C ALA A 9 6.67 -2.96 -1.42
N ASN A 10 6.88 -4.27 -1.48
CA ASN A 10 6.22 -5.22 -0.59
C ASN A 10 6.61 -4.99 0.88
N GLN A 11 7.91 -4.78 1.15
CA GLN A 11 8.37 -4.52 2.51
C GLN A 11 7.82 -3.19 3.04
N TRP A 12 7.87 -2.13 2.24
CA TRP A 12 7.38 -0.82 2.64
C TRP A 12 5.88 -0.85 2.95
N ILE A 13 5.08 -1.51 2.11
CA ILE A 13 3.65 -1.68 2.32
C ILE A 13 3.40 -2.40 3.64
N ALA A 14 4.06 -3.54 3.88
CA ALA A 14 3.89 -4.30 5.12
C ALA A 14 4.27 -3.51 6.39
N GLU A 15 5.25 -2.61 6.30
CA GLU A 15 5.71 -1.80 7.43
C GLU A 15 4.84 -0.56 7.67
N ASN A 16 4.37 0.09 6.60
CA ASN A 16 3.77 1.43 6.67
C ASN A 16 2.25 1.44 6.50
N ILE A 17 1.68 0.42 5.85
CA ILE A 17 0.24 0.27 5.72
C ILE A 17 -0.22 -0.64 6.86
N GLN A 18 -0.78 -0.01 7.87
CA GLN A 18 -1.47 -0.67 8.96
C GLN A 18 -2.97 -0.62 8.70
N PRO A 19 -3.76 -1.52 9.28
CA PRO A 19 -5.20 -1.36 9.29
C PRO A 19 -5.57 -0.03 9.95
N THR A 20 -6.05 0.92 9.17
CA THR A 20 -6.58 2.19 9.68
C THR A 20 -8.05 2.31 9.29
N PHE A 21 -8.72 3.30 9.88
CA PHE A 21 -10.15 3.54 9.83
C PHE A 21 -10.84 3.09 8.54
N TYR A 22 -11.95 2.36 8.73
CA TYR A 22 -12.85 1.85 7.70
C TYR A 22 -13.10 2.88 6.59
N ALA A 23 -12.57 2.62 5.39
CA ALA A 23 -13.02 3.29 4.18
C ALA A 23 -14.19 2.50 3.58
N PRO A 24 -15.25 3.17 3.10
CA PRO A 24 -16.34 2.46 2.42
C PRO A 24 -15.79 1.78 1.15
N GLU A 25 -16.14 0.49 0.99
CA GLU A 25 -15.76 -0.39 -0.12
C GLU A 25 -15.97 0.31 -1.48
N GLY A 26 -14.98 0.20 -2.37
CA GLY A 26 -15.03 0.81 -3.71
C GLY A 26 -14.77 2.33 -3.75
N SER A 27 -14.40 2.95 -2.62
CA SER A 27 -13.93 4.34 -2.58
C SER A 27 -12.42 4.41 -2.40
N ARG A 28 -11.74 5.21 -3.24
CA ARG A 28 -10.30 5.43 -3.09
C ARG A 28 -9.99 5.97 -1.70
N HIS A 29 -9.18 5.24 -0.94
CA HIS A 29 -8.87 5.57 0.45
C HIS A 29 -8.29 7.00 0.51
N PRO A 30 -8.80 7.89 1.37
CA PRO A 30 -8.36 9.28 1.42
C PRO A 30 -6.86 9.42 1.70
N GLU A 31 -6.26 8.41 2.36
CA GLU A 31 -4.84 8.37 2.68
C GLU A 31 -3.96 8.00 1.48
N THR A 32 -4.51 7.43 0.41
CA THR A 32 -3.75 6.94 -0.77
C THR A 32 -2.74 7.95 -1.28
N LYS A 33 -3.12 9.24 -1.43
CA LYS A 33 -2.21 10.28 -1.92
C LYS A 33 -1.08 10.58 -0.95
N ALA A 34 -1.36 10.62 0.35
CA ALA A 34 -0.37 10.91 1.38
C ALA A 34 0.60 9.73 1.52
N THR A 35 0.07 8.50 1.53
CA THR A 35 0.84 7.26 1.58
C THR A 35 1.72 7.10 0.35
N LEU A 36 1.19 7.33 -0.86
CA LEU A 36 1.97 7.32 -2.09
C LEU A 36 3.10 8.35 -2.09
N ALA A 37 2.86 9.55 -1.55
CA ALA A 37 3.90 10.57 -1.46
C ALA A 37 5.06 10.13 -0.54
N ARG A 38 4.75 9.46 0.58
CA ARG A 38 5.76 8.87 1.48
C ARG A 38 6.50 7.72 0.81
N PHE A 39 5.78 6.79 0.20
CA PHE A 39 6.35 5.67 -0.55
C PHE A 39 7.39 6.15 -1.57
N LEU A 40 7.05 7.17 -2.36
CA LEU A 40 7.95 7.73 -3.38
C LEU A 40 9.14 8.49 -2.78
N ALA A 41 8.98 9.09 -1.60
CA ALA A 41 10.07 9.74 -0.90
C ALA A 41 11.09 8.69 -0.42
N ASP A 42 10.62 7.64 0.24
CA ASP A 42 11.46 6.58 0.80
C ASP A 42 12.12 5.75 -0.33
N ALA A 43 11.39 5.45 -1.40
CA ALA A 43 11.94 4.78 -2.59
C ALA A 43 13.11 5.58 -3.17
N LYS A 44 12.96 6.91 -3.25
CA LYS A 44 14.00 7.80 -3.76
C LYS A 44 15.21 7.86 -2.84
N GLU A 45 15.03 7.74 -1.53
CA GLU A 45 16.14 7.67 -0.56
C GLU A 45 16.95 6.37 -0.74
N GLU A 46 16.28 5.27 -1.08
CA GLU A 46 16.92 3.98 -1.45
C GLU A 46 17.49 3.97 -2.88
N GLY A 47 17.35 5.08 -3.62
CA GLY A 47 17.82 5.20 -5.00
C GLY A 47 16.96 4.48 -6.04
N ILE A 48 15.74 4.06 -5.67
CA ILE A 48 14.77 3.39 -6.52
C ILE A 48 13.86 4.44 -7.16
N SER A 49 13.79 4.44 -8.49
CA SER A 49 12.89 5.36 -9.20
C SER A 49 11.46 4.82 -9.26
N ARG A 50 10.50 5.74 -9.30
CA ARG A 50 9.09 5.42 -9.56
C ARG A 50 8.92 4.49 -10.77
N GLN A 51 9.65 4.79 -11.84
CA GLN A 51 9.51 4.09 -13.11
C GLN A 51 9.97 2.62 -13.01
N GLU A 52 11.04 2.35 -12.25
CA GLU A 52 11.50 0.97 -12.01
C GLU A 52 10.45 0.13 -11.28
N ILE A 53 9.71 0.72 -10.34
CA ILE A 53 8.66 0.02 -9.61
C ILE A 53 7.42 -0.15 -10.51
N GLU A 54 7.02 0.91 -11.23
CA GLU A 54 5.85 0.88 -12.13
C GLU A 54 6.02 -0.07 -13.31
N GLU A 55 7.25 -0.26 -13.82
CA GLU A 55 7.53 -1.22 -14.89
C GLU A 55 7.17 -2.66 -14.51
N ASP A 56 7.36 -3.03 -13.24
CA ASP A 56 7.13 -4.39 -12.76
C ASP A 56 5.78 -4.54 -12.01
N MET A 57 5.26 -3.48 -11.36
CA MET A 57 4.07 -3.53 -10.51
C MET A 57 2.84 -2.78 -11.04
N GLY A 58 2.99 -1.98 -12.10
CA GLY A 58 1.90 -1.14 -12.60
C GLY A 58 1.72 0.15 -11.80
N ASP A 59 0.51 0.75 -11.84
CA ASP A 59 0.26 2.05 -11.21
C ASP A 59 0.40 1.98 -9.69
N LEU A 60 1.38 2.72 -9.13
CA LEU A 60 1.64 2.74 -7.69
C LEU A 60 0.48 3.30 -6.88
N SER A 61 -0.32 4.20 -7.46
CA SER A 61 -1.46 4.75 -6.76
C SER A 61 -2.57 3.71 -6.61
N ASP A 62 -2.68 2.77 -7.53
CA ASP A 62 -3.61 1.65 -7.43
C ASP A 62 -3.06 0.58 -6.50
N LEU A 63 -1.75 0.31 -6.55
CA LEU A 63 -1.05 -0.56 -5.59
C LEU A 63 -1.29 -0.14 -4.14
N ILE A 64 -1.04 1.14 -3.82
CA ILE A 64 -1.22 1.68 -2.46
C ILE A 64 -2.70 1.70 -2.06
N SER A 65 -3.61 1.99 -3.01
CA SER A 65 -5.05 1.96 -2.72
C SER A 65 -5.52 0.54 -2.37
N ALA A 66 -5.10 -0.46 -3.14
CA ALA A 66 -5.44 -1.86 -2.91
C ALA A 66 -4.86 -2.37 -1.59
N ALA A 67 -3.61 -2.03 -1.26
CA ALA A 67 -3.00 -2.40 0.00
C ALA A 67 -3.71 -1.78 1.22
N LEU A 68 -4.18 -0.53 1.11
CA LEU A 68 -4.98 0.12 2.17
C LEU A 68 -6.36 -0.54 2.33
N GLU A 69 -7.00 -0.94 1.23
CA GLU A 69 -8.27 -1.66 1.22
C GLU A 69 -8.12 -3.04 1.86
N GLU A 70 -7.13 -3.83 1.44
CA GLU A 70 -6.82 -5.15 1.99
C GLU A 70 -6.50 -5.10 3.50
N ALA A 71 -5.69 -4.12 3.93
CA ALA A 71 -5.39 -3.94 5.35
C ALA A 71 -6.64 -3.58 6.17
N THR A 72 -7.58 -2.84 5.57
CA THR A 72 -8.85 -2.50 6.21
C THR A 72 -9.73 -3.74 6.32
N GLU A 73 -9.96 -4.47 5.21
CA GLU A 73 -10.77 -5.70 5.17
C GLU A 73 -10.28 -6.75 6.18
N ALA A 74 -8.97 -6.96 6.28
CA ALA A 74 -8.37 -7.91 7.22
C ALA A 74 -8.54 -7.52 8.70
N GLU A 75 -8.85 -6.25 9.02
CA GLU A 75 -9.23 -5.82 10.37
C GLU A 75 -10.73 -5.97 10.60
N VAL A 76 -11.55 -5.75 9.58
CA VAL A 76 -13.00 -5.97 9.66
C VAL A 76 -13.30 -7.44 9.95
N GLU A 77 -12.71 -8.35 9.17
CA GLU A 77 -12.87 -9.79 9.37
C GLU A 77 -12.44 -10.22 10.78
N ARG A 78 -11.32 -9.66 11.28
CA ARG A 78 -10.86 -9.92 12.66
C ARG A 78 -11.82 -9.42 13.73
N LEU A 79 -12.49 -8.29 13.51
CA LEU A 79 -13.48 -7.75 14.46
C LEU A 79 -14.80 -8.53 14.40
N GLU A 80 -15.16 -9.08 13.24
CA GLU A 80 -16.35 -9.91 13.08
C GLU A 80 -16.19 -11.30 13.73
N ASP A 81 -14.97 -11.87 13.72
CA ASP A 81 -14.67 -13.16 14.35
C ASP A 81 -14.62 -13.11 15.91
N ASP A 82 -14.38 -11.94 16.51
CA ASP A 82 -14.30 -11.77 17.98
C ASP A 82 -15.69 -11.62 18.66
N ASP A 83 -16.77 -11.48 17.88
CA ASP A 83 -18.15 -11.25 18.37
C ASP A 83 -19.03 -12.53 18.47
N ASP A 84 -18.49 -13.74 18.23
CA ASP A 84 -19.17 -15.06 18.30
C ASP A 84 -18.70 -15.95 19.50
#